data_AF-A0A9Q3FFT3-F1
#
_entry.id   AF-A0A9Q3FFT3-F1
#
_cell.length_a   1.000
_cell.length_b   1.000
_cell.length_c   1.000
_cell.angle_alpha   90.00
_cell.angle_beta   90.00
_cell.angle_gamma   90.00
#
_symmetry.space_group_name_H-M   'P 1'
#
loop_
_entity.id
_entity.type
_entity.pdbx_description
1 polymer ?
#
loop_
_entity_poly.entity_id
_entity_poly.type
_entity_poly.pdbx_seq_one_letter_code
_entity_poly.pdbx_strand_id
1 'polypeptide(L)'
;MIETLKYMIRRLCAYGLEFKDSDGFNHDWCTLLPALELAYKTSVHSSTGQTPDFLEKGWNPRLPADTLRKDLIDIHPRAFSYKVMLDKVKHNEKQSMNDDFEYAKQKSDKSHKVPDFKIGDLVLVSALNFDNIKGPKKLKYSYVGTFIIFDLHGSNAVQVELSIELEDKHPTFPVSLIKRYQPTDKINFPLNNPPPLTVSPVEQDEDKKINKFIK
;
A
#
# COMPACT_ATOMS: atom_id res chain seq x y z
N MET A 1 -5.78 -3.05 4.18
CA MET A 1 -6.84 -3.41 5.15
C MET A 1 -8.25 -3.22 4.58
N ILE A 2 -8.60 -2.05 4.03
CA ILE A 2 -9.93 -1.83 3.42
C ILE A 2 -10.14 -2.70 2.18
N GLU A 3 -9.11 -2.83 1.33
CA GLU A 3 -9.21 -3.64 0.11
C GLU A 3 -9.33 -5.14 0.41
N THR A 4 -8.55 -5.66 1.35
CA THR A 4 -8.63 -7.06 1.79
C THR A 4 -10.01 -7.40 2.35
N LEU A 5 -10.60 -6.51 3.15
CA LEU A 5 -11.96 -6.65 3.66
C LEU A 5 -12.99 -6.69 2.52
N LYS A 6 -12.85 -5.77 1.56
CA LYS A 6 -13.70 -5.66 0.38
C LYS A 6 -13.59 -6.89 -0.52
N TYR A 7 -12.41 -7.45 -0.70
CA TYR A 7 -12.19 -8.68 -1.47
C TYR A 7 -12.77 -9.90 -0.76
N MET A 8 -12.60 -9.99 0.57
CA MET A 8 -13.18 -11.06 1.38
C MET A 8 -14.72 -11.03 1.32
N ILE A 9 -15.34 -9.86 1.49
CA ILE A 9 -16.80 -9.68 1.36
C ILE A 9 -17.27 -10.04 -0.05
N ARG A 10 -16.59 -9.53 -1.09
CA ARG A 10 -16.97 -9.82 -2.47
C ARG A 10 -16.91 -11.30 -2.79
N ARG A 11 -15.96 -12.06 -2.23
CA ARG A 11 -15.84 -13.50 -2.48
C ARG A 11 -16.84 -14.33 -1.68
N LEU A 12 -17.02 -14.02 -0.39
CA LEU A 12 -18.11 -14.59 0.42
C LEU A 12 -19.47 -14.41 -0.27
N CYS A 13 -19.75 -13.21 -0.76
CA CYS A 13 -21.00 -12.90 -1.45
C CYS A 13 -21.06 -13.44 -2.89
N ALA A 14 -19.95 -13.51 -3.63
CA ALA A 14 -19.93 -14.01 -5.01
C ALA A 14 -20.12 -15.52 -5.09
N TYR A 15 -19.62 -16.29 -4.13
CA TYR A 15 -19.87 -17.73 -4.06
C TYR A 15 -21.24 -18.08 -3.46
N GLY A 16 -21.95 -17.09 -2.89
CA GLY A 16 -23.33 -17.21 -2.43
C GLY A 16 -24.39 -17.16 -3.52
N LEU A 17 -24.03 -17.02 -4.81
CA LEU A 17 -24.99 -16.85 -5.90
C LEU A 17 -25.85 -18.08 -6.23
N GLU A 18 -25.48 -19.29 -5.78
CA GLU A 18 -26.29 -20.50 -6.02
C GLU A 18 -27.07 -21.00 -4.80
N PHE A 19 -26.89 -20.40 -3.61
CA PHE A 19 -27.58 -20.89 -2.42
C PHE A 19 -28.40 -19.77 -1.78
N LYS A 20 -29.49 -19.40 -2.47
CA LYS A 20 -30.67 -18.92 -1.77
C LYS A 20 -31.06 -20.04 -0.78
N ASP A 21 -31.08 -19.75 0.52
CA ASP A 21 -32.00 -20.48 1.38
C ASP A 21 -33.38 -20.50 0.69
N SER A 22 -34.22 -21.49 0.96
CA SER A 22 -35.59 -21.57 0.41
C SER A 22 -36.39 -20.26 0.49
N ASP A 23 -35.92 -19.32 1.32
CA ASP A 23 -36.56 -18.07 1.71
C ASP A 23 -35.90 -16.80 1.06
N GLY A 24 -34.89 -16.94 0.19
CA GLY A 24 -34.48 -15.86 -0.73
C GLY A 24 -33.75 -14.65 -0.11
N PHE A 25 -33.05 -14.79 1.01
CA PHE A 25 -32.33 -13.68 1.63
C PHE A 25 -31.07 -13.27 0.83
N ASN A 26 -31.18 -12.18 0.08
CA ASN A 26 -30.02 -11.38 -0.35
C ASN A 26 -29.42 -10.74 0.91
N HIS A 27 -28.27 -11.25 1.38
CA HIS A 27 -27.59 -10.67 2.53
C HIS A 27 -26.91 -9.37 2.10
N ASP A 28 -27.47 -8.22 2.55
CA ASP A 28 -26.82 -6.92 2.35
C ASP A 28 -25.47 -6.91 3.11
N TRP A 29 -24.41 -6.47 2.43
CA TRP A 29 -23.05 -6.48 2.99
C TRP A 29 -22.95 -5.66 4.27
N CYS A 30 -23.78 -4.62 4.43
CA CYS A 30 -23.87 -3.81 5.65
C CYS A 30 -24.27 -4.66 6.87
N THR A 31 -25.17 -5.65 6.67
CA THR A 31 -25.63 -6.55 7.75
C THR A 31 -24.58 -7.56 8.17
N LEU A 32 -23.64 -7.89 7.28
CA LEU A 32 -22.56 -8.84 7.54
C LEU A 32 -21.33 -8.19 8.18
N LEU A 33 -21.23 -6.85 8.18
CA LEU A 33 -20.08 -6.11 8.73
C LEU A 33 -19.75 -6.49 10.19
N PRO A 34 -20.70 -6.55 11.14
CA PRO A 34 -20.36 -6.89 12.53
C PRO A 34 -19.82 -8.32 12.68
N ALA A 35 -20.40 -9.28 11.94
CA ALA A 35 -19.94 -10.66 11.94
C ALA A 35 -18.52 -10.78 11.36
N LEU A 36 -18.22 -9.98 10.35
CA LEU A 36 -16.93 -9.96 9.69
C LEU A 36 -15.85 -9.25 10.50
N GLU A 37 -16.21 -8.18 11.21
CA GLU A 37 -15.34 -7.54 12.20
C GLU A 37 -14.95 -8.52 13.30
N LEU A 38 -15.93 -9.25 13.84
CA LEU A 38 -15.68 -10.31 14.84
C LEU A 38 -14.74 -11.38 14.27
N ALA A 39 -15.04 -11.88 13.07
CA ALA A 39 -14.22 -12.89 12.41
C ALA A 39 -12.77 -12.41 12.22
N TYR A 40 -12.56 -11.18 11.76
CA TYR A 40 -11.24 -10.59 11.60
C TYR A 40 -10.48 -10.46 12.93
N LYS A 41 -11.14 -9.95 13.98
CA LYS A 41 -10.56 -9.79 15.32
C LYS A 41 -10.14 -11.11 15.96
N THR A 42 -10.88 -12.18 15.68
CA THR A 42 -10.62 -13.52 16.22
C THR A 42 -9.76 -14.42 15.31
N SER A 43 -9.40 -13.96 14.11
CA SER A 43 -8.58 -14.72 13.18
C SER A 43 -7.09 -14.52 13.47
N VAL A 44 -6.31 -15.58 13.39
CA VAL A 44 -4.85 -15.52 13.59
C VAL A 44 -4.20 -14.86 12.38
N HIS A 45 -3.47 -13.78 12.60
CA HIS A 45 -2.78 -13.06 11.52
C HIS A 45 -1.41 -13.69 11.25
N SER A 46 -1.04 -13.84 9.97
CA SER A 46 0.21 -14.52 9.58
C SER A 46 1.49 -13.81 10.04
N SER A 47 1.45 -12.48 10.17
CA SER A 47 2.63 -11.68 10.58
C SER A 47 2.92 -11.76 12.09
N THR A 48 1.90 -11.87 12.93
CA THR A 48 2.02 -11.85 14.39
C THR A 48 1.81 -13.22 15.03
N GLY A 49 1.23 -14.18 14.31
CA GLY A 49 0.90 -15.51 14.84
C GLY A 49 -0.16 -15.51 15.94
N GLN A 50 -0.79 -14.35 16.21
CA GLN A 50 -1.80 -14.14 17.23
C GLN A 50 -3.02 -13.42 16.65
N THR A 51 -4.13 -13.47 17.37
CA THR A 51 -5.36 -12.76 17.01
C THR A 51 -5.26 -11.28 17.41
N PRO A 52 -5.79 -10.34 16.61
CA PRO A 52 -5.81 -8.93 16.97
C PRO A 52 -6.43 -8.64 18.34
N ASP A 53 -7.55 -9.30 18.69
CA ASP A 53 -8.24 -9.05 19.97
C ASP A 53 -7.39 -9.49 21.18
N PHE A 54 -6.62 -10.57 21.02
CA PHE A 54 -5.67 -11.00 22.04
C PHE A 54 -4.51 -10.01 22.21
N LEU A 55 -4.00 -9.44 21.12
CA LEU A 55 -2.93 -8.44 21.19
C LEU A 55 -3.41 -7.11 21.78
N GLU A 56 -4.65 -6.71 21.49
CA GLU A 56 -5.23 -5.44 21.96
C GLU A 56 -5.74 -5.55 23.40
N LYS A 57 -6.46 -6.62 23.74
CA LYS A 57 -7.20 -6.76 25.01
C LYS A 57 -6.66 -7.85 25.92
N GLY A 58 -5.78 -8.73 25.43
CA GLY A 58 -5.25 -9.87 26.19
C GLY A 58 -6.19 -11.08 26.28
N TRP A 59 -7.35 -11.05 25.62
CA TRP A 59 -8.31 -12.16 25.61
C TRP A 59 -9.06 -12.23 24.28
N ASN A 60 -9.55 -13.42 23.94
CA ASN A 60 -10.42 -13.63 22.79
C ASN A 60 -11.84 -13.99 23.25
N PRO A 61 -12.89 -13.45 22.61
CA PRO A 61 -14.26 -13.86 22.87
C PRO A 61 -14.45 -15.32 22.46
N ARG A 62 -15.30 -16.05 23.21
CA ARG A 62 -15.71 -17.39 22.81
C ARG A 62 -16.63 -17.30 21.60
N LEU A 63 -16.24 -17.94 20.51
CA LEU A 63 -17.07 -18.01 19.31
C LEU A 63 -18.10 -19.12 19.44
N PRO A 64 -19.23 -19.03 18.70
CA PRO A 64 -20.18 -20.14 18.59
C PRO A 64 -19.49 -21.44 18.14
N ALA A 65 -18.50 -21.34 17.25
CA ALA A 65 -17.70 -22.48 16.79
C ALA A 65 -16.92 -23.18 17.91
N ASP A 66 -16.43 -22.42 18.90
CA ASP A 66 -15.70 -22.96 20.05
C ASP A 66 -16.61 -23.65 21.07
N THR A 67 -17.90 -23.27 21.05
CA THR A 67 -18.93 -23.75 21.98
C THR A 67 -19.64 -25.00 21.47
N LEU A 68 -19.43 -25.36 20.19
CA LEU A 68 -19.94 -26.60 19.62
C LEU A 68 -19.26 -27.81 20.30
N ARG A 69 -20.02 -28.52 21.15
CA ARG A 69 -19.59 -29.80 21.71
C ARG A 69 -19.33 -30.80 20.57
N LYS A 70 -18.13 -31.36 20.53
CA LYS A 70 -17.73 -32.40 19.55
C LYS A 70 -18.48 -33.73 19.78
N ASP A 71 -19.06 -33.90 20.97
CA ASP A 71 -19.62 -35.16 21.46
C ASP A 71 -21.16 -35.23 21.31
N LEU A 72 -21.78 -34.42 20.44
CA LEU A 72 -23.22 -34.54 20.17
C LEU A 72 -23.49 -35.76 19.29
N ILE A 73 -24.16 -36.75 19.87
CA ILE A 73 -24.52 -38.03 19.24
C ILE A 73 -25.68 -37.86 18.23
N ASP A 74 -26.42 -36.75 18.29
CA ASP A 74 -27.57 -36.49 17.41
C ASP A 74 -27.55 -35.05 16.89
N ILE A 75 -26.96 -34.87 15.71
CA ILE A 75 -26.94 -33.59 14.99
C ILE A 75 -28.07 -33.63 13.97
N HIS A 76 -28.99 -32.66 14.04
CA HIS A 76 -30.06 -32.55 13.04
C HIS A 76 -29.47 -32.56 11.62
N PRO A 77 -30.01 -33.35 10.67
CA PRO A 77 -29.40 -33.57 9.34
C PRO A 77 -29.12 -32.28 8.57
N ARG A 78 -29.96 -31.25 8.74
CA ARG A 78 -29.76 -29.91 8.15
C ARG A 78 -28.57 -29.14 8.75
N ALA A 79 -28.29 -29.31 10.04
CA ALA A 79 -27.14 -28.69 10.67
C ALA A 79 -25.84 -29.37 10.22
N PHE A 80 -25.88 -30.69 10.02
CA PHE A 80 -24.75 -31.43 9.45
C PHE A 80 -24.45 -31.01 8.01
N SER A 81 -25.47 -30.91 7.15
CA SER A 81 -25.28 -30.44 5.76
C SER A 81 -24.76 -29.01 5.69
N TYR A 82 -25.26 -28.12 6.56
CA TYR A 82 -24.77 -26.75 6.68
C TYR A 82 -23.30 -26.69 7.12
N LYS A 83 -22.90 -27.52 8.10
CA LYS A 83 -21.50 -27.61 8.53
C LYS A 83 -20.58 -28.05 7.39
N VAL A 84 -20.94 -29.12 6.68
CA VAL A 84 -20.15 -29.63 5.54
C VAL A 84 -20.03 -28.55 4.46
N MET A 85 -21.09 -27.77 4.23
CA MET A 85 -21.06 -26.63 3.31
C MET A 85 -20.09 -25.55 3.79
N LEU A 86 -20.17 -25.12 5.07
CA LEU A 86 -19.24 -24.13 5.62
C LEU A 86 -17.78 -24.59 5.55
N ASP A 87 -17.50 -25.86 5.83
CA ASP A 87 -16.15 -26.41 5.78
C ASP A 87 -15.60 -26.37 4.34
N LYS A 88 -16.44 -26.68 3.34
CA LYS A 88 -16.08 -26.54 1.91
C LYS A 88 -15.83 -25.09 1.52
N VAL A 89 -16.70 -24.17 1.92
CA VAL A 89 -16.56 -22.73 1.63
C VAL A 89 -15.25 -22.21 2.22
N LYS A 90 -14.98 -22.49 3.50
CA LYS A 90 -13.73 -22.08 4.17
C LYS A 90 -12.49 -22.64 3.50
N HIS A 91 -12.52 -23.90 3.08
CA HIS A 91 -11.40 -24.52 2.39
C HIS A 91 -11.08 -23.81 1.07
N ASN A 92 -12.11 -23.55 0.27
CA ASN A 92 -11.97 -22.88 -1.03
C ASN A 92 -11.57 -21.41 -0.88
N GLU A 93 -12.13 -20.70 0.11
CA GLU A 93 -11.74 -19.32 0.43
C GLU A 93 -10.26 -19.22 0.79
N LYS A 94 -9.76 -20.15 1.61
CA LYS A 94 -8.35 -20.19 1.98
C LYS A 94 -7.45 -20.41 0.77
N GLN A 95 -7.81 -21.31 -0.15
CA GLN A 95 -7.07 -21.52 -1.38
C GLN A 95 -7.09 -20.26 -2.25
N SER A 96 -8.27 -19.72 -2.54
CA SER A 96 -8.46 -18.52 -3.36
C SER A 96 -7.73 -17.29 -2.80
N MET A 97 -7.68 -17.14 -1.47
CA MET A 97 -6.93 -16.07 -0.81
C MET A 97 -5.42 -16.24 -1.00
N ASN A 98 -4.91 -17.46 -0.87
CA ASN A 98 -3.50 -17.74 -1.11
C ASN A 98 -3.11 -17.48 -2.56
N ASP A 99 -3.92 -17.95 -3.52
CA ASP A 99 -3.69 -17.74 -4.95
C ASP A 99 -3.62 -16.23 -5.28
N ASP A 100 -4.48 -15.43 -4.65
CA ASP A 100 -4.47 -13.97 -4.80
C ASP A 100 -3.20 -13.33 -4.24
N PHE A 101 -2.80 -13.74 -3.04
CA PHE A 101 -1.57 -13.25 -2.43
C PHE A 101 -0.36 -13.60 -3.27
N GLU A 102 -0.31 -14.83 -3.79
CA GLU A 102 0.75 -15.28 -4.69
C GLU A 102 0.74 -14.52 -6.01
N TYR A 103 -0.43 -14.32 -6.62
CA TYR A 103 -0.57 -13.55 -7.84
C TYR A 103 -0.16 -12.09 -7.66
N ALA A 104 -0.60 -11.44 -6.58
CA ALA A 104 -0.23 -10.06 -6.25
C ALA A 104 1.27 -9.94 -6.01
N LYS A 105 1.87 -10.90 -5.29
CA LYS A 105 3.31 -10.98 -5.05
C LYS A 105 4.07 -11.13 -6.37
N GLN A 106 3.74 -12.12 -7.19
CA GLN A 106 4.39 -12.36 -8.48
C GLN A 106 4.30 -11.14 -9.42
N LYS A 107 3.14 -10.49 -9.46
CA LYS A 107 2.93 -9.28 -10.27
C LYS A 107 3.79 -8.12 -9.76
N SER A 108 3.88 -7.95 -8.44
CA SER A 108 4.74 -6.95 -7.83
C SER A 108 6.20 -7.25 -8.13
N ASP A 109 6.68 -8.46 -7.86
CA ASP A 109 8.06 -8.90 -8.09
C ASP A 109 8.48 -8.74 -9.57
N LYS A 110 7.57 -9.00 -10.52
CA LYS A 110 7.84 -8.84 -11.96
C LYS A 110 7.94 -7.37 -12.39
N SER A 111 7.12 -6.50 -11.79
CA SER A 111 7.07 -5.08 -12.17
C SER A 111 8.04 -4.22 -11.37
N HIS A 112 8.41 -4.64 -10.16
CA HIS A 112 9.20 -3.86 -9.22
C HIS A 112 10.68 -3.97 -9.58
N LYS A 113 11.18 -2.95 -10.27
CA LYS A 113 12.62 -2.77 -10.46
C LYS A 113 13.11 -1.80 -9.40
N VAL A 114 14.08 -2.23 -8.59
CA VAL A 114 14.78 -1.33 -7.67
C VAL A 114 15.61 -0.38 -8.53
N PRO A 115 15.32 0.94 -8.54
CA PRO A 115 16.11 1.90 -9.27
C PRO A 115 17.46 2.06 -8.57
N ASP A 116 18.55 1.88 -9.31
CA ASP A 116 19.91 2.15 -8.81
C ASP A 116 20.23 3.62 -9.02
N PHE A 117 20.07 4.41 -7.96
CA PHE A 117 20.40 5.83 -7.92
C PHE A 117 21.76 6.02 -7.24
N LYS A 118 22.57 6.94 -7.75
CA LYS A 118 23.85 7.30 -7.14
C LYS A 118 23.85 8.75 -6.70
N ILE A 119 24.63 9.04 -5.66
CA ILE A 119 24.90 10.42 -5.24
C ILE A 119 25.47 11.18 -6.43
N GLY A 120 24.92 12.37 -6.72
CA GLY A 120 25.28 13.18 -7.87
C GLY A 120 24.47 12.91 -9.15
N ASP A 121 23.60 11.90 -9.22
CA ASP A 121 22.70 11.72 -10.37
C ASP A 121 21.68 12.88 -10.44
N LEU A 122 21.35 13.28 -11.67
CA LEU A 122 20.29 14.24 -11.94
C LEU A 122 18.94 13.52 -11.96
N VAL A 123 17.98 14.05 -11.21
CA VAL A 123 16.65 13.47 -11.06
C VAL A 123 15.53 14.50 -11.15
N LEU A 124 14.36 14.05 -11.56
CA LEU A 124 13.12 14.79 -11.58
C LEU A 124 12.24 14.33 -10.40
N VAL A 125 11.61 15.25 -9.68
CA VAL A 125 10.69 14.91 -8.57
C VAL A 125 9.23 15.08 -9.00
N SER A 126 8.35 14.16 -8.59
CA SER A 126 6.93 14.19 -8.96
C SER A 126 6.19 15.40 -8.41
N ALA A 127 5.49 16.13 -9.29
CA ALA A 127 4.69 17.31 -8.97
C ALA A 127 3.39 17.05 -8.20
N LEU A 128 3.09 15.79 -7.85
CA LEU A 128 1.80 15.39 -7.26
C LEU A 128 1.53 16.08 -5.92
N ASN A 129 2.56 16.19 -5.06
CA ASN A 129 2.47 16.72 -3.70
C ASN A 129 2.94 18.18 -3.57
N PHE A 130 3.12 18.85 -4.72
CA PHE A 130 3.52 20.24 -4.80
C PHE A 130 2.33 21.11 -5.17
N ASP A 131 1.97 21.97 -4.22
CA ASP A 131 0.91 22.97 -4.35
C ASP A 131 1.46 24.35 -4.74
N ASN A 132 2.75 24.58 -4.50
CA ASN A 132 3.43 25.85 -4.74
C ASN A 132 3.88 26.04 -6.20
N ILE A 133 3.62 25.07 -7.08
CA ILE A 133 3.95 25.19 -8.50
C ILE A 133 2.87 26.03 -9.19
N LYS A 134 3.30 27.12 -9.82
CA LYS A 134 2.42 28.05 -10.53
C LYS A 134 1.64 27.35 -11.65
N GLY A 135 0.32 27.53 -11.65
CA GLY A 135 -0.58 27.13 -12.75
C GLY A 135 -1.69 26.15 -12.33
N PRO A 136 -2.66 25.87 -13.23
CA PRO A 136 -3.75 24.96 -12.92
C PRO A 136 -3.26 23.51 -12.87
N LYS A 137 -3.80 22.72 -11.92
CA LYS A 137 -3.41 21.32 -11.65
C LYS A 137 -3.39 20.41 -12.90
N LYS A 138 -4.18 20.73 -13.93
CA LYS A 138 -4.25 19.95 -15.19
C LYS A 138 -3.18 20.33 -16.22
N LEU A 139 -2.60 21.52 -16.14
CA LEU A 139 -1.57 21.99 -17.08
C LEU A 139 -0.17 22.02 -16.47
N LYS A 140 -0.02 21.69 -15.18
CA LYS A 140 1.30 21.55 -14.57
C LYS A 140 2.02 20.32 -15.09
N TYR A 141 3.34 20.42 -15.22
CA TYR A 141 4.18 19.26 -15.50
C TYR A 141 4.03 18.21 -14.40
N SER A 142 4.03 16.93 -14.79
CA SER A 142 3.89 15.82 -13.83
C SER A 142 5.15 15.61 -12.98
N TYR A 143 6.31 16.07 -13.47
CA TYR A 143 7.59 16.04 -12.79
C TYR A 143 8.26 17.41 -12.91
N VAL A 144 8.99 17.81 -11.88
CA VAL A 144 9.56 19.14 -11.71
C VAL A 144 11.05 19.03 -11.50
N GLY A 145 11.74 20.03 -12.07
CA GLY A 145 13.14 20.32 -11.80
C GLY A 145 14.09 19.25 -12.27
N THR A 146 15.34 19.64 -12.46
CA THR A 146 16.44 18.68 -12.43
C THR A 146 17.20 18.98 -11.16
N PHE A 147 17.17 18.05 -10.25
CA PHE A 147 17.79 18.19 -8.96
C PHE A 147 18.87 17.14 -8.79
N ILE A 148 19.87 17.46 -7.97
CA ILE A 148 20.98 16.57 -7.71
C ILE A 148 20.67 15.75 -6.46
N ILE A 149 20.96 14.45 -6.52
CA ILE A 149 20.92 13.60 -5.34
C ILE A 149 22.08 13.96 -4.42
N PHE A 150 21.76 14.45 -3.23
CA PHE A 150 22.72 14.77 -2.19
C PHE A 150 23.09 13.54 -1.34
N ASP A 151 22.09 12.76 -0.94
CA ASP A 151 22.27 11.59 -0.07
C ASP A 151 21.23 10.49 -0.34
N LEU A 152 21.54 9.26 0.04
CA LEU A 152 20.68 8.09 -0.13
C LEU A 152 20.33 7.47 1.22
N HIS A 153 19.05 7.56 1.59
CA HIS A 153 18.50 6.99 2.82
C HIS A 153 18.02 5.56 2.55
N GLY A 154 18.99 4.63 2.49
CA GLY A 154 18.73 3.23 2.15
C GLY A 154 18.24 3.04 0.71
N SER A 155 17.47 1.98 0.46
CA SER A 155 16.97 1.65 -0.89
C SER A 155 15.68 2.37 -1.29
N ASN A 156 14.99 3.02 -0.35
CA ASN A 156 13.62 3.52 -0.56
C ASN A 156 13.49 5.03 -0.60
N ALA A 157 14.48 5.77 -0.08
CA ALA A 157 14.41 7.22 0.03
C ALA A 157 15.71 7.88 -0.43
N VAL A 158 15.55 9.01 -1.09
CA VAL A 158 16.64 9.79 -1.68
C VAL A 158 16.48 11.23 -1.19
N GLN A 159 17.57 11.82 -0.74
CA GLN A 159 17.63 13.23 -0.40
C GLN A 159 18.14 14.02 -1.60
N VAL A 160 17.36 15.02 -1.97
CA VAL A 160 17.54 15.82 -3.17
C VAL A 160 17.79 17.27 -2.75
N GLU A 161 18.71 17.93 -3.45
CA GLU A 161 18.92 19.36 -3.28
C GLU A 161 17.79 20.13 -3.97
N LEU A 162 16.92 20.76 -3.17
CA LEU A 162 15.78 21.52 -3.67
C LEU A 162 16.18 22.97 -3.97
N SER A 163 15.54 23.55 -4.99
CA SER A 163 15.66 24.98 -5.26
C SER A 163 14.93 25.81 -4.20
N ILE A 164 15.33 27.08 -4.07
CA ILE A 164 14.74 28.05 -3.12
C ILE A 164 13.20 28.13 -3.26
N GLU A 165 12.67 27.97 -4.47
CA GLU A 165 11.22 27.97 -4.71
C GLU A 165 10.46 26.79 -4.03
N LEU A 166 11.18 25.72 -3.68
CA LEU A 166 10.66 24.49 -3.09
C LEU A 166 11.22 24.23 -1.67
N GLU A 167 11.89 25.21 -1.07
CA GLU A 167 12.57 25.08 0.24
C GLU A 167 11.59 24.72 1.38
N ASP A 168 10.32 25.13 1.27
CA ASP A 168 9.26 24.77 2.23
C ASP A 168 8.95 23.27 2.28
N LYS A 169 9.42 22.47 1.30
CA LYS A 169 9.18 21.03 1.23
C LYS A 169 10.39 20.26 1.74
N HIS A 170 10.11 19.15 2.40
CA HIS A 170 11.17 18.27 2.89
C HIS A 170 12.00 17.70 1.72
N PRO A 171 13.35 17.74 1.78
CA PRO A 171 14.22 17.36 0.66
C PRO A 171 14.31 15.84 0.42
N THR A 172 13.83 15.03 1.35
CA THR A 172 13.80 13.57 1.22
C THR A 172 12.53 13.09 0.54
N PHE A 173 12.67 12.41 -0.59
CA PHE A 173 11.57 11.82 -1.35
C PHE A 173 11.73 10.31 -1.46
N PRO A 174 10.63 9.54 -1.48
CA PRO A 174 10.69 8.14 -1.81
C PRO A 174 11.09 7.95 -3.28
N VAL A 175 11.84 6.89 -3.55
CA VAL A 175 12.33 6.47 -4.88
C VAL A 175 11.19 6.38 -5.90
N SER A 176 9.97 6.04 -5.48
CA SER A 176 8.79 5.97 -6.35
C SER A 176 8.32 7.31 -6.91
N LEU A 177 8.65 8.42 -6.26
CA LEU A 177 8.30 9.78 -6.68
C LEU A 177 9.43 10.43 -7.49
N ILE A 178 10.53 9.72 -7.73
CA ILE A 178 11.71 10.23 -8.40
C ILE A 178 11.89 9.52 -9.73
N LYS A 179 12.31 10.26 -10.75
CA LYS A 179 12.73 9.71 -12.04
C LYS A 179 14.13 10.18 -12.38
N ARG A 180 14.94 9.28 -12.94
CA ARG A 180 16.24 9.67 -13.50
C ARG A 180 16.02 10.65 -14.64
N TYR A 181 16.76 11.75 -14.63
CA TYR A 181 16.73 12.71 -15.73
C TYR A 181 17.40 12.10 -16.95
N GLN A 182 16.72 12.14 -18.09
CA GLN A 182 17.28 11.76 -19.38
C GLN A 182 17.32 13.01 -20.27
N PRO A 183 18.50 13.42 -20.75
CA PRO A 183 18.60 14.55 -21.65
C PRO A 183 17.81 14.26 -22.93
N THR A 184 17.09 15.26 -23.43
CA THR A 184 16.30 15.12 -24.65
C THR A 184 17.21 15.10 -25.87
N ASP A 185 16.97 14.18 -26.79
CA ASP A 185 17.64 14.12 -28.10
C ASP A 185 17.26 15.34 -28.94
N LYS A 186 18.13 16.34 -28.95
CA LYS A 186 17.92 17.61 -29.69
C LYS A 186 17.73 17.42 -31.20
N ILE A 187 18.19 16.28 -31.73
CA ILE A 187 18.07 15.93 -33.16
C ILE A 187 16.61 15.60 -33.52
N ASN A 188 15.93 14.82 -32.68
CA ASN A 188 14.55 14.41 -32.91
C ASN A 188 13.53 15.40 -32.35
N PHE A 189 13.91 16.17 -31.32
CA PHE A 189 13.02 17.10 -30.63
C PHE A 189 13.66 18.48 -30.46
N PRO A 190 13.81 19.25 -31.56
CA PRO A 190 14.52 20.54 -31.54
C PRO A 190 13.81 21.64 -30.74
N LEU A 191 12.49 21.50 -30.51
CA LEU A 191 11.69 22.47 -29.75
C LEU A 191 11.62 22.17 -28.24
N ASN A 192 12.10 21.00 -27.80
CA ASN A 192 12.12 20.63 -26.39
C ASN A 192 13.39 21.17 -25.75
N ASN A 193 13.35 22.42 -25.31
CA ASN A 193 14.41 22.96 -24.47
C ASN A 193 14.33 22.28 -23.09
N PRO A 194 15.45 21.74 -22.56
CA PRO A 194 15.44 21.20 -21.20
C PRO A 194 15.04 22.31 -20.22
N PRO A 195 14.29 21.99 -19.15
CA PRO A 195 14.03 22.97 -18.11
C PRO A 195 15.36 23.52 -17.60
N PRO A 196 15.46 24.83 -17.30
CA PRO A 196 16.69 25.41 -16.77
C PRO A 196 17.12 24.60 -15.54
N LEU A 197 18.40 24.24 -15.50
CA LEU A 197 19.00 23.58 -14.35
C LEU A 197 18.79 24.50 -13.15
N THR A 198 18.03 24.05 -12.16
CA THR A 198 17.94 24.72 -10.86
C THR A 198 19.21 24.37 -10.10
N VAL A 199 20.32 24.98 -10.50
CA VAL A 199 21.56 24.93 -9.73
C VAL A 199 21.32 25.83 -8.52
N SER A 200 21.41 25.29 -7.31
CA SER A 200 21.50 26.14 -6.12
C SER A 200 22.61 27.16 -6.33
N PRO A 201 22.42 28.43 -5.96
CA PRO A 201 23.53 29.37 -5.96
C PRO A 201 24.65 28.75 -5.13
N VAL A 202 25.81 28.56 -5.73
CA VAL A 202 27.03 28.33 -4.96
C VAL A 202 27.23 29.60 -4.16
N GLU A 203 26.80 29.60 -2.89
CA GLU A 203 27.25 30.58 -1.91
C GLU A 203 28.78 30.43 -1.83
N GLN A 204 29.51 31.26 -2.57
CA GLN A 204 30.87 31.63 -2.21
C GLN A 204 30.79 32.54 -0.98
N ASP A 205 30.33 32.00 0.14
CA ASP A 205 30.45 32.66 1.43
C ASP A 205 31.67 32.05 2.14
N GLU A 206 32.78 32.77 2.00
CA GLU A 206 33.83 32.76 3.02
C GLU A 206 33.16 32.99 4.40
N ASP A 207 33.55 32.19 5.38
CA ASP A 207 33.29 32.38 6.82
C ASP A 207 31.87 32.11 7.38
N LYS A 208 31.44 30.84 7.41
CA LYS A 208 30.52 30.35 8.48
C LYS A 208 31.31 29.54 9.52
N LYS A 209 31.67 30.24 10.61
CA LYS A 209 32.28 29.70 11.83
C LYS A 209 31.53 28.45 12.31
N ILE A 210 32.30 27.39 12.53
CA ILE A 210 31.91 26.15 13.19
C ILE A 210 31.40 26.47 14.60
N ASN A 211 30.09 26.48 14.79
CA ASN A 211 29.53 26.34 16.13
C ASN A 211 29.41 24.86 16.45
N LYS A 212 30.37 24.40 17.25
CA LYS A 212 30.38 23.11 17.92
C LYS A 212 29.02 22.85 18.57
N PHE A 213 28.34 21.80 18.14
CA PHE A 213 27.30 21.17 18.97
C PHE A 213 28.01 20.52 20.16
N ILE A 214 27.79 21.08 21.36
CA ILE A 214 28.21 20.48 22.63
C ILE A 214 27.07 19.59 23.13
N LYS A 215 27.43 18.31 23.32
CA LYS A 215 26.82 17.21 24.10
C LYS A 215 25.32 16.91 23.95
#